data_AF-A0A7S2KTY1-F1
#
_entry.id   AF-A0A7S2KTY1-F1
#
_cell.length_a   1.000
_cell.length_b   1.000
_cell.length_c   1.000
_cell.angle_alpha   90.00
_cell.angle_beta   90.00
_cell.angle_gamma   90.00
#
_symmetry.space_group_name_H-M   'P 1'
#
loop_
_entity.id
_entity.type
_entity.pdbx_description
1 polymer ?
#
loop_
_entity_poly.entity_id
_entity_poly.type
_entity_poly.pdbx_seq_one_letter_code
_entity_poly.pdbx_strand_id
1 'polypeptide(L)'
;NMNMGIGNKILILHGNRQTGELLLGRLTKLQKAVNKELQLEFVAPDAPFLYADGDEDLEESRHDNNDSASSLQWQRTWWHRKGNTYHGLEESITKIEQLWNNDGGFVGI
;
A
#
# COMPACT_ATOMS: atom_id res chain seq x y z
N ASN A 1 -34.23 -1.94 -10.74
CA ASN A 1 -32.92 -2.09 -11.41
C ASN A 1 -31.91 -1.16 -10.77
N MET A 2 -31.24 -1.62 -9.71
CA MET A 2 -30.02 -0.95 -9.24
C MET A 2 -28.90 -1.38 -10.18
N ASN A 3 -28.40 -0.44 -10.96
CA ASN A 3 -27.22 -0.63 -11.78
C ASN A 3 -26.03 -0.76 -10.81
N MET A 4 -25.67 -1.99 -10.42
CA MET A 4 -24.38 -2.24 -9.79
C MET A 4 -23.34 -1.96 -10.87
N GLY A 5 -22.81 -0.73 -10.89
CA GLY A 5 -21.69 -0.40 -11.75
C GLY A 5 -20.60 -1.43 -11.55
N ILE A 6 -20.19 -2.08 -12.63
CA ILE A 6 -19.06 -3.01 -12.64
C ILE A 6 -17.90 -2.25 -12.00
N GLY A 7 -17.39 -2.76 -10.87
CA GLY A 7 -16.24 -2.16 -10.22
C GLY A 7 -15.11 -1.98 -11.23
N ASN A 8 -14.43 -0.85 -11.18
CA ASN A 8 -13.32 -0.54 -12.07
C ASN A 8 -12.04 -0.23 -11.29
N LYS A 9 -11.99 -0.51 -9.98
CA LYS A 9 -10.83 -0.23 -9.14
C LYS A 9 -10.09 -1.50 -8.78
N ILE A 10 -8.76 -1.44 -8.74
CA ILE A 10 -7.91 -2.45 -8.12
C ILE A 10 -7.17 -1.80 -6.95
N LEU A 11 -7.29 -2.41 -5.77
CA LEU A 11 -6.57 -1.98 -4.58
C LEU A 11 -5.15 -2.53 -4.66
N ILE A 12 -4.13 -1.72 -4.42
CA ILE A 12 -2.74 -2.17 -4.43
C ILE A 12 -2.11 -1.83 -3.09
N LEU A 13 -1.58 -2.84 -2.40
CA LEU A 13 -0.92 -2.67 -1.12
C LEU A 13 0.60 -2.55 -1.30
N HIS A 14 1.20 -1.47 -0.80
CA HIS A 14 2.65 -1.28 -0.86
C HIS A 14 3.40 -2.16 0.15
N GLY A 15 4.68 -2.41 -0.11
CA GLY A 15 5.56 -3.15 0.80
C GLY A 15 6.02 -2.31 1.98
N ASN A 16 6.84 -2.91 2.85
CA ASN A 16 7.42 -2.22 3.99
C ASN A 16 8.20 -0.97 3.54
N ARG A 17 8.18 0.09 4.35
CA ARG A 17 8.93 1.34 4.12
C ARG A 17 8.59 2.06 2.80
N GLN A 18 7.35 1.94 2.36
CA GLN A 18 6.84 2.60 1.15
C GLN A 18 5.60 3.44 1.47
N THR A 19 5.18 4.24 0.50
CA THR A 19 3.88 4.93 0.47
C THR A 19 3.08 4.45 -0.75
N GLY A 20 1.78 4.68 -0.74
CA GLY A 20 0.91 4.43 -1.88
C GLY A 20 1.36 5.20 -3.12
N GLU A 21 1.74 6.48 -2.94
CA GLU A 21 2.26 7.33 -4.02
C GLU A 21 3.53 6.76 -4.65
N LEU A 22 4.50 6.34 -3.82
CA LEU A 22 5.75 5.74 -4.31
C LEU A 22 5.49 4.47 -5.12
N LEU A 23 4.55 3.63 -4.65
CA LEU A 23 4.18 2.42 -5.38
C LEU A 23 3.51 2.74 -6.71
N LEU A 24 2.55 3.67 -6.74
CA LEU A 24 1.87 4.06 -7.98
C LEU A 24 2.85 4.60 -9.01
N GLY A 25 3.82 5.42 -8.58
CA GLY A 25 4.90 5.89 -9.45
C GLY A 25 5.65 4.74 -10.12
N ARG A 26 5.99 3.68 -9.36
CA ARG A 26 6.66 2.47 -9.86
C ARG A 26 5.76 1.63 -10.79
N LEU A 27 4.44 1.65 -10.60
CA LEU A 27 3.49 0.87 -11.39
C LEU A 27 3.00 1.55 -12.67
N THR A 28 3.43 2.78 -12.98
CA THR A 28 2.99 3.53 -14.17
C THR A 28 3.00 2.72 -15.48
N LYS A 29 4.04 1.91 -15.72
CA LYS A 29 4.11 1.08 -16.93
C LYS A 29 3.10 -0.08 -16.92
N LEU A 30 2.93 -0.72 -15.76
CA LEU A 30 1.95 -1.79 -15.58
C LEU A 30 0.53 -1.24 -15.75
N GLN A 31 0.21 -0.11 -15.11
CA GLN A 31 -1.07 0.57 -15.26
C GLN A 31 -1.40 0.83 -16.73
N LYS A 32 -0.44 1.35 -17.50
CA LYS A 32 -0.62 1.57 -18.95
C LYS A 32 -0.86 0.28 -19.72
N ALA A 33 -0.21 -0.82 -19.36
CA ALA A 33 -0.39 -2.10 -20.03
C ALA A 33 -1.77 -2.70 -19.71
N VAL A 34 -2.15 -2.73 -18.43
CA VAL A 34 -3.44 -3.25 -17.95
C VAL A 34 -4.62 -2.43 -18.49
N ASN A 35 -4.50 -1.10 -18.50
CA ASN A 35 -5.58 -0.22 -18.92
C ASN A 35 -5.79 -0.13 -20.43
N LYS A 36 -4.93 -0.78 -21.24
CA LYS A 36 -5.24 -1.02 -22.65
C LYS A 36 -6.46 -1.92 -22.82
N GLU A 37 -6.71 -2.81 -21.86
CA GLU A 37 -7.75 -3.83 -21.98
C GLU A 37 -8.83 -3.71 -20.90
N LEU A 38 -8.44 -3.44 -19.64
CA LEU A 38 -9.34 -3.59 -18.50
C LEU A 38 -9.89 -2.27 -17.92
N GLN A 39 -9.34 -1.12 -18.34
CA GLN A 39 -9.74 0.21 -17.87
C GLN A 39 -9.88 0.32 -16.33
N LEU A 40 -8.86 -0.18 -15.61
CA LEU A 40 -8.85 -0.21 -14.15
C LEU A 40 -8.20 1.06 -13.55
N GLU A 41 -8.81 1.61 -12.53
CA GLU A 41 -8.24 2.59 -11.62
C GLU A 41 -7.39 1.87 -10.57
N PHE A 42 -6.11 2.20 -10.51
CA PHE A 42 -5.21 1.68 -9.47
C PHE A 42 -5.28 2.59 -8.25
N VAL A 43 -5.70 2.05 -7.12
CA VAL A 43 -5.78 2.76 -5.85
C VAL A 43 -4.74 2.17 -4.91
N ALA A 44 -3.76 2.96 -4.49
CA ALA A 44 -2.78 2.54 -3.49
C ALA A 44 -2.87 3.46 -2.27
N PRO A 45 -3.54 3.05 -1.18
CA PRO A 45 -3.56 3.81 0.05
C PRO A 45 -2.23 3.68 0.79
N ASP A 46 -1.92 4.67 1.62
CA ASP A 46 -0.86 4.55 2.61
C ASP A 46 -1.26 3.59 3.73
N ALA A 47 -0.31 2.79 4.19
CA ALA A 47 -0.47 2.00 5.41
C ALA A 47 -0.66 2.91 6.65
N PRO A 48 -1.35 2.45 7.71
CA PRO A 48 -1.74 3.31 8.82
C PRO A 48 -0.57 3.78 9.70
N PHE A 49 0.53 3.02 9.77
CA PHE A 49 1.63 3.32 10.68
C PHE A 49 2.76 4.05 9.99
N LEU A 50 3.33 5.04 10.67
CA LEU A 50 4.67 5.53 10.32
C LEU A 50 5.68 4.45 10.68
N TYR A 51 6.65 4.26 9.79
CA TYR A 51 7.79 3.43 10.07
C TYR A 51 8.66 4.09 11.14
N ALA A 52 8.99 3.37 12.21
CA ALA A 52 9.83 3.88 13.30
C ALA A 52 11.16 3.11 13.37
N ASP A 53 12.23 3.83 13.76
CA ASP A 53 13.53 3.23 14.06
C ASP A 53 13.38 2.29 15.27
N GLY A 54 13.24 0.99 14.99
CA GLY A 54 12.91 -0.03 15.99
C GLY A 54 11.91 -1.10 15.51
N ASP A 55 11.35 -0.93 14.30
CA ASP A 55 10.50 -1.92 13.63
C ASP A 55 11.28 -3.02 12.90
N GLU A 56 12.62 -2.93 12.90
CA GLU A 56 13.54 -3.88 12.29
C GLU A 56 14.36 -4.61 13.36
N ASP A 57 14.23 -5.94 13.39
CA ASP A 57 15.29 -6.83 13.90
C ASP A 57 16.45 -6.83 12.87
N LEU A 58 17.35 -5.85 12.98
CA LEU A 58 18.79 -5.82 12.62
C LEU A 58 19.37 -6.64 11.43
N GLU A 59 18.62 -7.05 10.40
CA GLU A 59 19.18 -7.84 9.28
C GLU A 59 18.64 -7.46 7.88
N GLU A 60 18.20 -6.22 7.66
CA GLU A 60 18.04 -5.71 6.28
C GLU A 60 19.14 -4.69 5.96
N SER A 61 20.24 -5.25 5.43
CA SER A 61 21.35 -4.55 4.81
C SER A 61 20.87 -3.31 4.06
N ARG A 62 21.39 -2.16 4.50
CA ARG A 62 21.32 -0.85 3.84
C ARG A 62 21.60 -1.01 2.34
N HIS A 63 20.54 -1.09 1.54
CA HIS A 63 20.67 -0.75 0.14
C HIS A 63 20.70 0.76 0.07
N ASP A 64 21.92 1.28 -0.11
CA ASP A 64 22.20 2.65 -0.53
C ASP A 64 21.24 3.03 -1.65
N ASN A 65 20.27 3.88 -1.33
CA ASN A 65 19.69 4.78 -2.30
C ASN A 65 19.75 6.17 -1.70
N ASN A 66 20.28 7.06 -2.51
CA ASN A 66 20.52 8.48 -2.30
C ASN A 66 19.18 9.25 -2.16
N ASP A 67 18.30 8.77 -1.28
CA ASP A 67 17.03 9.39 -0.99
C ASP A 67 17.22 10.28 0.25
N SER A 68 17.12 11.60 0.02
CA SER A 68 17.20 12.65 1.04
C SER A 68 16.53 12.21 2.34
N ALA A 69 17.16 12.54 3.48
CA ALA A 69 16.67 12.21 4.83
C ALA A 69 15.20 12.62 5.10
N SER A 70 14.62 13.50 4.27
CA SER A 70 13.19 13.84 4.32
C SER A 70 12.25 12.73 3.84
N SER A 71 12.72 11.77 3.03
CA SER A 71 11.91 10.65 2.51
C SER A 71 11.66 9.58 3.57
N LEU A 72 12.60 9.39 4.50
CA LEU A 72 12.51 8.44 5.60
C LEU A 72 11.37 8.79 6.57
N GLN A 73 11.11 10.09 6.77
CA GLN A 73 10.11 10.58 7.72
C GLN A 73 8.66 10.18 7.37
N TRP A 74 8.40 9.84 6.10
CA TRP A 74 7.05 9.53 5.60
C TRP A 74 6.87 8.07 5.22
N GLN A 75 7.86 7.22 5.48
CA GLN A 75 7.75 5.78 5.21
C GLN A 75 6.64 5.17 6.06
N ARG A 76 5.87 4.25 5.45
CA ARG A 76 4.73 3.59 6.10
C ARG A 76 4.95 2.08 6.21
N THR A 77 4.30 1.48 7.20
CA THR A 77 4.17 0.03 7.35
C THR A 77 2.74 -0.37 7.68
N TRP A 78 2.36 -1.57 7.25
CA TRP A 78 1.07 -2.18 7.56
C TRP A 78 1.06 -2.86 8.93
N TRP A 79 2.21 -3.16 9.51
CA TRP A 79 2.32 -3.68 10.87
C TRP A 79 3.73 -3.44 11.37
N HIS A 80 3.87 -3.33 12.68
CA HIS A 80 5.17 -3.34 13.35
C HIS A 80 5.56 -4.78 13.64
N ARG A 81 6.82 -5.15 13.36
CA ARG A 81 7.36 -6.47 13.71
C ARG A 81 8.31 -6.33 14.89
N LYS A 82 8.14 -7.19 15.90
CA LYS A 82 9.06 -7.31 17.04
C LYS A 82 9.33 -8.80 17.29
N GLY A 83 10.46 -9.31 16.82
CA GLY A 83 10.73 -10.75 16.80
C GLY A 83 9.75 -11.50 15.89
N ASN A 84 8.98 -12.41 16.51
CA ASN A 84 7.92 -13.18 15.84
C ASN A 84 6.52 -12.60 16.06
N THR A 85 6.42 -11.43 16.69
CA THR A 85 5.15 -10.78 16.97
C THR A 85 4.88 -9.68 15.96
N TYR A 86 3.63 -9.62 15.50
CA TYR A 86 3.11 -8.64 14.57
C TYR A 86 2.10 -7.76 15.29
N HIS A 87 2.32 -6.45 15.31
CA HIS A 87 1.44 -5.48 15.97
C HIS A 87 0.79 -4.58 14.92
N GLY A 88 -0.53 -4.38 15.05
CA GLY A 88 -1.31 -3.49 14.18
C GLY A 88 -1.83 -4.15 12.90
N LEU A 89 -1.74 -5.47 12.79
CA LEU A 89 -2.30 -6.21 11.64
C LEU A 89 -3.82 -6.04 11.57
N GLU A 90 -4.53 -6.15 12.70
CA GLU A 90 -5.98 -5.99 12.80
C GLU A 90 -6.43 -4.57 12.42
N GLU A 91 -5.64 -3.56 12.81
CA GLU A 91 -5.89 -2.15 12.49
C GLU A 91 -5.73 -1.90 10.98
N SER A 92 -4.72 -2.50 10.37
CA SER A 92 -4.52 -2.48 8.92
C SER A 92 -5.61 -3.21 8.14
N ILE A 93 -6.02 -4.38 8.59
CA ILE A 93 -7.15 -5.12 7.99
C ILE A 93 -8.42 -4.29 8.11
N THR A 94 -8.71 -3.73 9.29
CA THR A 94 -9.87 -2.85 9.50
C THR A 94 -9.85 -1.66 8.55
N LYS A 95 -8.69 -1.03 8.35
CA LYS A 95 -8.54 0.08 7.40
C LYS A 95 -8.82 -0.37 5.96
N ILE A 96 -8.29 -1.52 5.54
CA ILE A 96 -8.53 -2.08 4.21
C ILE A 96 -10.01 -2.41 4.02
N GLU A 97 -10.65 -3.01 5.01
CA GLU A 97 -12.09 -3.30 4.99
C GLU A 97 -12.93 -2.02 4.90
N GLN A 98 -12.59 -0.98 5.66
CA GLN A 98 -13.27 0.31 5.57
C GLN A 98 -13.12 0.92 4.18
N LEU A 99 -11.92 0.91 3.61
CA LEU A 99 -11.68 1.42 2.27
C LEU A 99 -12.47 0.62 1.22
N TRP A 100 -12.46 -0.71 1.34
CA TRP A 100 -13.20 -1.60 0.44
C TRP A 100 -14.70 -1.33 0.47
N ASN A 101 -15.27 -1.19 1.67
CA ASN A 101 -16.71 -1.04 1.86
C ASN A 101 -17.23 0.39 1.64
N ASN A 102 -16.42 1.42 1.99
CA ASN A 102 -16.84 2.81 1.90
C ASN A 102 -16.61 3.41 0.50
N ASP A 103 -15.44 3.16 -0.10
CA ASP A 103 -15.10 3.75 -1.41
C ASP A 103 -15.65 2.91 -2.56
N GLY A 104 -15.89 1.62 -2.31
CA GLY A 104 -16.54 0.67 -3.21
C GLY A 104 -15.87 0.51 -4.58
N GLY A 105 -16.45 -0.33 -5.43
CA GLY A 105 -16.03 -0.47 -6.83
C GLY A 105 -14.70 -1.21 -7.04
N PHE A 106 -14.18 -1.86 -6.01
CA PHE A 106 -13.00 -2.73 -6.12
C PHE A 106 -13.37 -4.09 -6.73
N VAL A 107 -12.53 -4.55 -7.65
CA VAL A 107 -12.64 -5.88 -8.27
C VAL A 107 -11.53 -6.83 -7.81
N GLY A 108 -10.56 -6.34 -7.06
CA GLY A 108 -9.44 -7.13 -6.56
C GLY A 108 -8.45 -6.34 -5.72
N ILE A 109 -7.53 -7.09 -5.10
CA ILE A 109 -6.31 -6.66 -4.40
C ILE A 109 -5.11 -7.30 -5.11
#